data_AF-A0A353R0X3-F1
#
_entry.id   AF-A0A353R0X3-F1
#
_cell.length_a   1.000
_cell.length_b   1.000
_cell.length_c   1.000
_cell.angle_alpha   90.00
_cell.angle_beta   90.00
_cell.angle_gamma   90.00
#
_symmetry.space_group_name_H-M   'P 1'
#
loop_
_entity.id
_entity.type
_entity.pdbx_description
1 polymer ?
#
loop_
_entity_poly.entity_id
_entity_poly.type
_entity_poly.pdbx_seq_one_letter_code
_entity_poly.pdbx_strand_id
1 'polypeptide(L)'
;IHSLADNGALALQTQRRRYDRVLVDAPCSGSGTLRRNPDLRNRALDLPALTTLQRQILESAADLVAPEGRLIYATCSLLHAENQAVVSAFLADHPDFIHLPAQTVMTQRGLGLPTSMFRDGNFQPVPHLHGTDGFFGAVLKRAGMP
;
A
#
# COMPACT_ATOMS: atom_id res chain seq x y z
N ILE A 1 -11.97 -9.75 8.44
CA ILE A 1 -11.12 -9.40 7.28
C ILE A 1 -11.88 -9.90 6.06
N HIS A 2 -12.38 -9.01 5.20
CA HIS A 2 -13.00 -9.41 3.94
C HIS A 2 -11.90 -9.40 2.87
N SER A 3 -11.59 -10.55 2.29
CA SER A 3 -10.69 -10.65 1.14
C SER A 3 -11.50 -10.46 -0.13
N LEU A 4 -11.07 -9.53 -0.98
CA LEU A 4 -11.67 -9.25 -2.27
C LEU A 4 -10.64 -9.62 -3.34
N ALA A 5 -10.50 -10.92 -3.55
CA ALA A 5 -9.82 -11.46 -4.73
C ALA A 5 -10.91 -11.69 -5.79
N ASP A 6 -10.74 -11.06 -6.96
CA ASP A 6 -11.52 -11.21 -8.19
C ASP A 6 -12.78 -10.34 -8.43
N ASN A 7 -12.90 -10.00 -9.73
CA ASN A 7 -13.84 -9.21 -10.52
C ASN A 7 -15.33 -9.18 -10.09
N GLY A 8 -15.62 -8.76 -8.87
CA GLY A 8 -16.96 -8.48 -8.38
C GLY A 8 -17.30 -6.98 -8.42
N ALA A 9 -17.21 -6.31 -9.57
CA ALA A 9 -17.50 -4.87 -9.67
C ALA A 9 -18.87 -4.51 -9.05
N LEU A 10 -19.89 -5.37 -9.22
CA LEU A 10 -21.22 -5.21 -8.64
C LEU A 10 -21.23 -5.43 -7.11
N ALA A 11 -20.45 -6.38 -6.60
CA ALA A 11 -20.33 -6.62 -5.17
C ALA A 11 -19.68 -5.41 -4.46
N LEU A 12 -18.63 -4.83 -5.06
CA LEU A 12 -17.94 -3.65 -4.54
C LEU A 12 -18.83 -2.40 -4.52
N GLN A 13 -19.70 -2.22 -5.52
CA GLN A 13 -20.62 -1.08 -5.59
C GLN A 13 -21.57 -1.01 -4.37
N THR A 14 -22.03 -2.16 -3.85
CA THR A 14 -22.87 -2.21 -2.64
C THR A 14 -22.09 -1.92 -1.36
N GLN A 15 -20.76 -1.95 -1.41
CA GLN A 15 -19.87 -1.80 -0.26
C GLN A 15 -19.16 -0.44 -0.22
N ARG A 16 -19.58 0.51 -1.07
CA ARG A 16 -18.99 1.86 -1.11
C ARG A 16 -19.04 2.51 0.26
N ARG A 17 -17.89 3.02 0.69
CA ARG A 17 -17.69 3.79 1.93
C ARG A 17 -18.17 3.07 3.20
N ARG A 18 -18.05 1.74 3.27
CA ARG A 18 -18.51 0.95 4.42
C ARG A 18 -17.41 0.53 5.39
N TYR A 19 -16.14 0.66 5.01
CA TYR A 19 -15.04 0.12 5.81
C TYR A 19 -14.18 1.21 6.43
N ASP A 20 -14.01 1.14 7.74
CA ASP A 20 -13.08 2.01 8.46
C ASP A 20 -11.63 1.81 8.01
N ARG A 21 -11.26 0.59 7.63
CA ARG A 21 -9.89 0.21 7.24
C ARG A 21 -9.94 -0.72 6.04
N VAL A 22 -9.19 -0.37 5.00
CA VAL A 22 -9.02 -1.17 3.78
C VAL A 22 -7.52 -1.38 3.57
N LEU A 23 -7.11 -2.62 3.33
CA LEU A 23 -5.72 -2.98 3.04
C LEU A 23 -5.64 -3.48 1.60
N VAL A 24 -4.72 -2.89 0.85
CA VAL A 24 -4.29 -3.33 -0.48
C VAL A 24 -2.89 -3.91 -0.31
N ASP A 25 -2.79 -5.24 -0.37
CA ASP A 25 -1.53 -5.93 -0.57
C ASP A 25 -1.39 -6.17 -2.09
N ALA A 26 -0.63 -5.30 -2.75
CA ALA A 26 -0.67 -5.22 -4.20
C ALA A 26 0.28 -6.22 -4.86
N PRO A 27 -0.13 -6.82 -6.01
CA PRO A 27 0.79 -7.61 -6.82
C PRO A 27 1.97 -6.72 -7.24
N CYS A 28 3.20 -7.19 -7.05
CA CYS A 28 4.41 -6.41 -7.28
C CYS A 28 5.56 -7.29 -7.77
N SER A 29 6.69 -6.66 -8.10
CA SER A 29 7.89 -7.36 -8.57
C SER A 29 8.49 -8.34 -7.55
N GLY A 30 8.16 -8.18 -6.27
CA GLY A 30 8.75 -8.96 -5.17
C GLY A 30 10.23 -8.67 -4.93
N SER A 31 10.76 -7.55 -5.45
CA SER A 31 12.19 -7.19 -5.37
C SER A 31 12.74 -7.11 -3.93
N GLY A 32 11.89 -6.89 -2.93
CA GLY A 32 12.27 -6.92 -1.52
C GLY A 32 12.47 -8.32 -0.94
N THR A 33 12.05 -9.36 -1.66
CA THR A 33 12.08 -10.77 -1.19
C THR A 33 13.17 -11.62 -1.84
N LEU A 34 14.09 -11.01 -2.61
CA LEU A 34 15.15 -11.72 -3.35
C LEU A 34 15.98 -12.68 -2.49
N ARG A 35 16.19 -12.38 -1.21
CA ARG A 35 16.91 -13.27 -0.27
C ARG A 35 16.23 -14.63 -0.10
N ARG A 36 14.89 -14.66 -0.11
CA ARG A 36 14.08 -15.89 0.02
C ARG A 36 13.69 -16.47 -1.34
N ASN A 37 13.61 -15.62 -2.37
CA ASN A 37 13.17 -15.98 -3.72
C ASN A 37 14.21 -15.52 -4.76
N PRO A 38 15.40 -16.15 -4.83
CA PRO A 38 16.49 -15.70 -5.70
C PRO A 38 16.12 -15.74 -7.19
N ASP A 39 15.20 -16.62 -7.59
CA ASP A 39 14.75 -16.77 -8.98
C ASP A 39 14.08 -15.50 -9.53
N LEU A 40 13.51 -14.66 -8.66
CA LEU A 40 12.89 -13.40 -9.06
C LEU A 40 13.89 -12.43 -9.73
N ARG A 41 15.20 -12.59 -9.47
CA ARG A 41 16.25 -11.76 -10.08
C ARG A 41 16.27 -11.85 -11.61
N ASN A 42 15.99 -13.04 -12.15
CA ASN A 42 16.12 -13.33 -13.58
C ASN A 42 14.75 -13.37 -14.30
N ARG A 43 13.66 -13.16 -13.55
CA ARG A 43 12.31 -13.19 -14.10
C ARG A 43 12.07 -11.93 -14.92
N ALA A 44 11.57 -12.10 -16.13
CA ALA A 44 11.09 -10.98 -16.93
C ALA A 44 9.96 -10.25 -16.20
N LEU A 45 10.08 -8.93 -16.09
CA LEU A 45 9.17 -8.08 -15.34
C LEU A 45 8.61 -7.00 -16.27
N ASP A 46 7.29 -6.99 -16.44
CA ASP A 46 6.58 -5.86 -17.06
C ASP A 46 6.19 -4.87 -15.96
N LEU A 47 7.14 -4.00 -15.61
CA LEU A 47 6.96 -3.00 -14.56
C LEU A 47 5.84 -1.99 -14.88
N PRO A 48 5.70 -1.47 -16.12
CA PRO A 48 4.55 -0.65 -16.49
C PRO A 48 3.21 -1.35 -16.26
N ALA A 49 3.03 -2.59 -16.73
CA ALA A 49 1.79 -3.33 -16.52
C ALA A 49 1.46 -3.54 -15.03
N LEU A 50 2.48 -3.84 -14.21
CA LEU A 50 2.32 -3.99 -12.77
C LEU A 50 1.90 -2.68 -12.08
N THR A 51 2.57 -1.57 -12.38
CA THR A 51 2.24 -0.28 -11.76
C THR A 51 0.86 0.22 -12.19
N THR A 52 0.44 -0.04 -13.43
CA THR A 52 -0.94 0.19 -13.88
C THR A 52 -1.95 -0.64 -13.07
N LEU A 53 -1.70 -1.94 -12.90
CA LEU A 53 -2.58 -2.81 -12.12
C LEU A 53 -2.64 -2.39 -10.64
N GLN A 54 -1.50 -2.05 -10.05
CA GLN A 54 -1.41 -1.55 -8.66
C GLN A 54 -2.29 -0.31 -8.45
N ARG A 55 -2.23 0.65 -9.39
CA ARG A 55 -3.07 1.86 -9.36
C ARG A 55 -4.55 1.52 -9.47
N GLN A 56 -4.94 0.67 -10.42
CA GLN A 56 -6.35 0.25 -10.59
C GLN A 56 -6.92 -0.41 -9.34
N ILE A 57 -6.13 -1.28 -8.69
CA ILE A 57 -6.53 -1.91 -7.43
C ILE A 57 -6.66 -0.87 -6.33
N LEU A 58 -5.69 0.05 -6.21
CA LEU A 58 -5.70 1.10 -5.19
C LEU A 58 -6.90 2.04 -5.35
N GLU A 59 -7.21 2.46 -6.57
CA GLU A 59 -8.38 3.27 -6.93
C GLU A 59 -9.68 2.56 -6.56
N SER A 60 -9.81 1.28 -6.93
CA SER A 60 -10.99 0.47 -6.60
C SER A 60 -11.17 0.30 -5.10
N ALA A 61 -10.07 0.09 -4.36
CA ALA A 61 -10.08 -0.05 -2.92
C ALA A 61 -10.44 1.26 -2.19
N ALA A 62 -10.07 2.41 -2.76
CA ALA A 62 -10.38 3.71 -2.19
C ALA A 62 -11.89 3.91 -2.05
N ASP A 63 -12.70 3.49 -3.02
CA ASP A 63 -14.17 3.61 -3.00
C ASP A 63 -14.84 2.89 -1.82
N LEU A 64 -14.17 1.90 -1.23
CA LEU A 64 -14.67 1.11 -0.10
C LEU A 64 -14.46 1.81 1.25
N VAL A 65 -13.56 2.80 1.30
CA VAL A 65 -13.12 3.46 2.54
C VAL A 65 -14.21 4.41 3.02
N ALA A 66 -14.70 4.21 4.23
CA ALA A 66 -15.65 5.10 4.90
C ALA A 66 -15.03 6.49 5.16
N PRO A 67 -15.84 7.56 5.33
CA PRO A 67 -15.33 8.86 5.79
C PRO A 67 -14.48 8.70 7.06
N GLU A 68 -13.38 9.44 7.17
CA GLU A 68 -12.37 9.30 8.25
C GLU A 68 -11.65 7.93 8.31
N GLY A 69 -11.98 7.02 7.39
CA GLY A 69 -11.37 5.72 7.23
C GLY A 69 -9.96 5.78 6.67
N ARG A 70 -9.27 4.63 6.68
CA ARG A 70 -7.89 4.50 6.20
C ARG A 70 -7.77 3.46 5.10
N LEU A 71 -7.02 3.81 4.07
CA LEU A 71 -6.55 2.94 3.01
C LEU A 71 -5.06 2.67 3.24
N ILE A 72 -4.68 1.41 3.37
CA ILE A 72 -3.28 1.00 3.54
C ILE A 72 -2.85 0.35 2.23
N TYR A 73 -1.81 0.90 1.61
CA TYR A 73 -1.18 0.32 0.42
C TYR A 73 0.13 -0.34 0.82
N ALA A 74 0.32 -1.60 0.46
CA ALA A 74 1.51 -2.36 0.79
C ALA A 74 2.04 -3.16 -0.41
N THR A 75 3.37 -3.28 -0.48
CA THR A 75 4.06 -4.16 -1.43
C THR A 75 5.23 -4.85 -0.75
N CYS A 76 5.71 -5.93 -1.34
CA CYS A 76 7.00 -6.55 -1.00
C CYS A 76 8.11 -6.15 -2.01
N SER A 77 8.05 -4.91 -2.51
CA SER A 77 9.01 -4.32 -3.45
C SER A 77 9.82 -3.19 -2.82
N LEU A 78 11.06 -3.03 -3.27
CA LEU A 78 11.93 -1.91 -2.97
C LEU A 78 11.93 -0.83 -4.08
N LEU A 79 11.20 -1.04 -5.19
CA LEU A 79 11.22 -0.15 -6.34
C LEU A 79 10.34 1.08 -6.11
N HIS A 80 10.92 2.27 -6.28
CA HIS A 80 10.20 3.54 -6.18
C HIS A 80 8.96 3.61 -7.07
N ALA A 81 9.07 3.05 -8.29
CA ALA A 81 8.00 3.02 -9.28
C ALA A 81 6.74 2.28 -8.80
N GLU A 82 6.88 1.26 -7.94
CA GLU A 82 5.76 0.47 -7.40
C GLU A 82 5.25 1.01 -6.07
N ASN A 83 5.96 1.97 -5.49
CA ASN A 83 5.79 2.40 -4.10
C ASN A 83 5.38 3.87 -4.07
N GLN A 84 6.34 4.76 -3.84
CA GLN A 84 6.10 6.19 -3.71
C GLN A 84 5.45 6.76 -4.96
N ALA A 85 5.86 6.34 -6.17
CA ALA A 85 5.27 6.86 -7.41
C ALA A 85 3.77 6.52 -7.54
N VAL A 86 3.37 5.30 -7.16
CA VAL A 86 1.95 4.88 -7.14
C VAL A 86 1.16 5.70 -6.12
N VAL A 87 1.69 5.84 -4.90
CA VAL A 87 1.04 6.60 -3.82
C VAL A 87 0.93 8.09 -4.17
N SER A 88 1.98 8.69 -4.71
CA SER A 88 1.99 10.09 -5.12
C SER A 88 1.02 10.36 -6.27
N ALA A 89 0.96 9.49 -7.27
CA ALA A 89 -0.02 9.60 -8.36
C ALA A 89 -1.45 9.50 -7.81
N PHE A 90 -1.72 8.52 -6.95
CA PHE A 90 -3.04 8.38 -6.32
C PHE A 90 -3.44 9.64 -5.53
N LEU A 91 -2.54 10.19 -4.70
CA LEU A 91 -2.86 11.39 -3.90
C LEU A 91 -3.07 12.64 -4.76
N ALA A 92 -2.44 12.72 -5.94
CA ALA A 92 -2.69 13.81 -6.87
C ALA A 92 -4.10 13.72 -7.49
N ASP A 93 -4.57 12.50 -7.76
CA ASP A 93 -5.88 12.23 -8.37
C ASP A 93 -7.03 12.20 -7.33
N HIS A 94 -6.71 12.02 -6.04
CA HIS A 94 -7.66 11.87 -4.93
C HIS A 94 -7.41 12.89 -3.79
N PRO A 95 -7.83 14.16 -3.96
CA PRO A 95 -7.59 15.22 -2.97
C PRO A 95 -8.35 15.04 -1.65
N ASP A 96 -9.31 14.12 -1.62
CA ASP A 96 -10.03 13.67 -0.42
C ASP A 96 -9.24 12.66 0.42
N PHE A 97 -8.04 12.28 -0.02
CA PHE A 97 -7.11 11.48 0.77
C PHE A 97 -5.86 12.29 1.15
N ILE A 98 -5.37 12.03 2.35
CA ILE A 98 -4.10 12.58 2.84
C ILE A 98 -3.17 11.46 3.28
N HIS A 99 -1.87 11.65 3.11
CA HIS A 99 -0.87 10.73 3.64
C HIS A 99 -0.73 10.93 5.16
N LEU A 100 -0.85 9.83 5.92
CA LEU A 100 -0.55 9.80 7.34
C LEU A 100 0.79 9.12 7.60
N PRO A 101 1.66 9.69 8.46
CA PRO A 101 2.88 9.02 8.86
C PRO A 101 2.60 7.65 9.50
N ALA A 102 3.07 6.58 8.85
CA ALA A 102 2.90 5.21 9.30
C ALA A 102 3.48 4.99 10.70
N GLN A 103 4.59 5.65 11.03
CA GLN A 103 5.19 5.60 12.37
C GLN A 103 4.21 6.08 13.43
N THR A 104 3.58 7.25 13.23
CA THR A 104 2.56 7.78 14.15
C THR A 104 1.40 6.80 14.32
N VAL A 105 0.92 6.23 13.20
CA VAL A 105 -0.19 5.27 13.22
C VAL A 105 0.17 4.00 14.00
N MET A 106 1.38 3.47 13.82
CA MET A 106 1.85 2.26 14.51
C MET A 106 2.11 2.52 16.00
N THR A 107 2.76 3.63 16.36
CA THR A 107 3.01 4.02 17.75
C THR A 107 1.70 4.21 18.52
N GLN A 108 0.69 4.83 17.91
CA GLN A 108 -0.66 4.97 18.52
C GLN A 108 -1.34 3.62 18.81
N ARG A 109 -0.89 2.53 18.18
CA ARG A 109 -1.36 1.16 18.42
C ARG A 109 -0.46 0.38 19.38
N GLY A 110 0.53 1.03 20.00
CA GLY A 110 1.47 0.39 20.91
C GLY A 110 2.59 -0.39 20.21
N LEU A 111 2.76 -0.21 18.89
CA LEU A 111 3.85 -0.85 18.14
C LEU A 111 5.05 0.10 18.05
N GLY A 112 6.02 -0.12 18.94
CA GLY A 112 7.31 0.59 18.91
C GLY A 112 8.28 -0.08 17.95
N LEU A 113 8.37 0.42 16.72
CA LEU A 113 9.35 -0.03 15.73
C LEU A 113 10.51 0.99 15.61
N PRO A 114 11.73 0.54 15.26
CA PRO A 114 12.86 1.43 15.02
C PRO A 114 12.51 2.51 13.98
N THR A 115 12.86 3.76 14.27
CA THR A 115 12.64 4.89 13.34
C THR A 115 13.29 4.66 11.96
N SER A 116 14.37 3.87 11.90
CA SER A 116 15.04 3.48 10.65
C SER A 116 14.16 2.67 9.69
N MET A 117 13.08 2.06 10.18
CA MET A 117 12.08 1.37 9.35
C MET A 117 11.08 2.33 8.71
N PHE A 118 11.18 3.64 8.96
CA PHE A 118 10.28 4.64 8.40
C PHE A 118 11.05 5.66 7.56
N ARG A 119 10.48 6.01 6.40
CA ARG A 119 11.04 7.00 5.49
C ARG A 119 9.93 7.71 4.73
N ASP A 120 9.99 9.05 4.71
CA ASP A 120 9.01 9.92 4.06
C ASP A 120 7.57 9.66 4.51
N GLY A 121 7.41 9.30 5.79
CA GLY A 121 6.11 8.93 6.38
C GLY A 121 5.64 7.51 6.07
N ASN A 122 6.36 6.74 5.25
CA ASN A 122 6.00 5.36 4.92
C ASN A 122 6.77 4.36 5.79
N PHE A 123 6.20 3.16 5.98
CA PHE A 123 6.91 2.00 6.51
C PHE A 123 7.75 1.37 5.38
N GLN A 124 9.06 1.30 5.56
CA GLN A 124 10.03 0.87 4.56
C GLN A 124 11.19 0.07 5.19
N PRO A 125 10.93 -1.11 5.77
CA PRO A 125 12.01 -1.96 6.23
C PRO A 125 12.84 -2.43 5.02
N VAL A 126 14.16 -2.25 5.11
CA VAL A 126 15.11 -2.76 4.11
C VAL A 126 16.01 -3.87 4.69
N PRO A 127 16.35 -4.91 3.89
CA PRO A 127 17.07 -6.08 4.40
C PRO A 127 18.42 -5.79 5.04
N HIS A 128 19.21 -4.91 4.42
CA HIS A 128 20.58 -4.61 4.86
C HIS A 128 20.66 -3.85 6.18
N LEU A 129 19.57 -3.21 6.63
CA LEU A 129 19.53 -2.48 7.91
C LEU A 129 18.78 -3.24 9.01
N HIS A 130 17.78 -4.03 8.64
CA HIS A 130 16.84 -4.57 9.62
C HIS A 130 16.86 -6.09 9.75
N GLY A 131 17.61 -6.80 8.89
CA GLY A 131 17.62 -8.27 8.89
C GLY A 131 16.28 -8.89 8.46
N THR A 132 15.38 -8.10 7.89
CA THR A 132 14.09 -8.55 7.35
C THR A 132 14.14 -8.68 5.83
N ASP A 133 13.02 -9.01 5.21
CA ASP A 133 12.84 -8.72 3.78
C ASP A 133 12.46 -7.24 3.57
N GLY A 134 12.49 -6.81 2.32
CA GLY A 134 12.12 -5.46 1.89
C GLY A 134 10.61 -5.33 1.71
N PHE A 135 10.02 -4.34 2.37
CA PHE A 135 8.60 -4.03 2.23
C PHE A 135 8.36 -2.52 2.12
N PHE A 136 7.17 -2.18 1.63
CA PHE A 136 6.65 -0.83 1.62
C PHE A 136 5.23 -0.82 2.18
N GLY A 137 4.91 0.22 2.95
CA GLY A 137 3.57 0.45 3.50
C GLY A 137 3.27 1.94 3.63
N ALA A 138 2.23 2.40 2.95
CA ALA A 138 1.69 3.76 3.04
C ALA A 138 0.32 3.74 3.72
N VAL A 139 0.06 4.72 4.59
CA VAL A 139 -1.26 4.88 5.23
C VAL A 139 -1.90 6.16 4.72
N LEU A 140 -3.02 6.02 4.02
CA LEU A 140 -3.79 7.12 3.46
C LEU A 140 -5.08 7.25 4.27
N LYS A 141 -5.44 8.46 4.69
CA LYS A 141 -6.70 8.72 5.38
C LYS A 141 -7.64 9.47 4.46
N ARG A 142 -8.86 8.96 4.33
CA ARG A 142 -9.96 9.68 3.67
C ARG A 142 -10.43 10.79 4.61
N ALA A 143 -10.58 11.99 4.10
CA ALA A 143 -11.19 13.09 4.83
C ALA A 143 -12.63 12.76 5.24
N GLY A 144 -13.03 13.19 6.42
CA GLY A 144 -14.42 13.24 6.84
C GLY A 144 -15.21 14.13 5.90
N MET A 145 -16.44 13.72 5.59
CA MET A 145 -17.36 14.62 4.92
C MET A 145 -17.59 15.84 5.84
N PRO A 146 -17.61 17.08 5.33
CA PRO A 146 -18.04 18.23 6.12
C PRO A 146 -19.47 18.05 6.66
#